data_AF-A0A4P6EXX7-F1
#
_entry.id   AF-A0A4P6EXX7-F1
#
_cell.length_a   1.000
_cell.length_b   1.000
_cell.length_c   1.000
_cell.angle_alpha   90.00
_cell.angle_beta   90.00
_cell.angle_gamma   90.00
#
_symmetry.space_group_name_H-M   'P 1'
#
loop_
_entity.id
_entity.type
_entity.pdbx_description
1 polymer ?
#
loop_
_entity_poly.entity_id
_entity_poly.type
_entity_poly.pdbx_seq_one_letter_code
_entity_poly.pdbx_strand_id
1 'polypeptide(L)'
;MFKQDALRCVRLLKQGIHQVAFTDEAREVLNKFMKTQYTQLEEKLKLIIVSTNITFLGKMNFAEPHDPANKETAEKLLKDLDILEDALIK
;
A
#
# COMPACT_ATOMS: atom_id res chain seq x y z
N MET A 1 -11.56 14.40 -1.33
CA MET A 1 -10.76 14.06 -0.14
C MET A 1 -10.13 12.68 -0.29
N PHE A 2 -10.93 11.62 -0.49
CA PHE A 2 -10.44 10.25 -0.70
C PHE A 2 -9.31 10.10 -1.73
N LYS A 3 -9.48 10.62 -2.96
CA LYS A 3 -8.46 10.50 -4.03
C LYS A 3 -7.06 10.93 -3.59
N GLN A 4 -6.95 12.04 -2.86
CA GLN A 4 -5.66 12.54 -2.38
C GLN A 4 -5.08 11.64 -1.28
N ASP A 5 -5.91 11.21 -0.33
CA ASP A 5 -5.48 10.30 0.75
C ASP A 5 -5.06 8.93 0.19
N ALA A 6 -5.83 8.39 -0.76
CA ALA A 6 -5.57 7.13 -1.43
C ALA A 6 -4.26 7.19 -2.23
N LEU A 7 -4.06 8.24 -3.04
CA LEU A 7 -2.79 8.45 -3.77
C LEU A 7 -1.60 8.59 -2.81
N ARG A 8 -1.76 9.30 -1.69
CA ARG A 8 -0.71 9.38 -0.66
C ARG A 8 -0.38 8.01 -0.10
N CYS A 9 -1.38 7.20 0.24
CA CYS A 9 -1.18 5.85 0.75
C CYS A 9 -0.50 4.94 -0.26
N VAL A 10 -0.93 4.99 -1.53
CA VAL A 10 -0.31 4.22 -2.63
C VAL A 10 1.17 4.55 -2.75
N ARG A 11 1.54 5.83 -2.73
CA ARG A 11 2.95 6.25 -2.81
C ARG A 11 3.78 5.78 -1.61
N LEU A 12 3.23 5.87 -0.40
CA LEU A 12 3.90 5.38 0.80
C LEU A 12 4.08 3.86 0.78
N LEU A 13 3.06 3.12 0.31
CA LEU A 13 3.15 1.66 0.11
C LEU A 13 4.25 1.30 -0.89
N LYS A 14 4.28 1.96 -2.06
CA LYS A 14 5.34 1.73 -3.06
C LYS A 14 6.72 1.97 -2.49
N GLN A 15 6.92 3.10 -1.79
CA GLN A 15 8.19 3.41 -1.14
C GLN A 15 8.60 2.33 -0.14
N GLY A 16 7.67 1.89 0.71
CA GLY A 16 8.01 0.87 1.70
C GLY A 16 8.21 -0.52 1.13
N ILE A 17 7.54 -0.87 0.02
CA ILE A 17 7.80 -2.09 -0.72
C ILE A 17 9.22 -2.08 -1.30
N HIS A 18 9.63 -0.97 -1.93
CA HIS A 18 10.99 -0.84 -2.47
C HIS A 18 12.08 -0.90 -1.40
N GLN A 19 11.81 -0.35 -0.22
CA GLN A 19 12.76 -0.30 0.90
C GLN A 19 12.66 -1.52 1.83
N VAL A 20 11.66 -2.38 1.62
CA VAL A 20 11.29 -3.47 2.55
C VAL A 20 11.13 -2.95 3.99
N ALA A 21 10.58 -1.75 4.14
CA ALA A 21 10.41 -1.09 5.44
C ALA A 21 9.43 0.08 5.33
N PHE A 22 8.68 0.36 6.41
CA PHE A 22 7.94 1.63 6.54
C PHE A 22 8.58 2.51 7.59
N THR A 23 8.63 3.81 7.31
CA THR A 23 8.87 4.83 8.34
C THR A 23 7.67 4.93 9.27
N ASP A 24 7.87 5.46 10.48
CA ASP A 24 6.76 5.64 11.43
C ASP A 24 5.72 6.62 10.91
N GLU A 25 6.15 7.68 10.21
CA GLU A 25 5.23 8.60 9.54
C GLU A 25 4.36 7.87 8.48
N ALA A 26 4.97 6.99 7.68
CA ALA A 26 4.22 6.20 6.69
C ALA A 26 3.18 5.30 7.35
N ARG A 27 3.54 4.66 8.47
CA ARG A 27 2.63 3.82 9.27
C ARG A 27 1.47 4.63 9.83
N GLU A 28 1.72 5.83 10.37
CA GLU A 28 0.68 6.69 10.90
C GLU A 28 -0.33 7.11 9.83
N VAL A 29 0.16 7.50 8.64
CA VAL A 29 -0.70 7.88 7.52
C VAL A 29 -1.57 6.71 7.06
N LEU A 30 -0.98 5.52 6.88
CA LEU A 30 -1.72 4.32 6.51
C LEU A 30 -2.75 3.95 7.58
N ASN A 31 -2.37 3.96 8.85
CA ASN A 31 -3.27 3.67 9.96
C ASN A 31 -4.45 4.65 10.04
N LYS A 32 -4.20 5.94 9.80
CA LYS A 32 -5.26 6.95 9.74
C LYS A 32 -6.21 6.67 8.58
N PHE A 33 -5.69 6.43 7.37
CA PHE A 33 -6.48 6.11 6.19
C PHE A 33 -7.39 4.88 6.39
N MET A 34 -6.87 3.83 7.03
CA MET A 34 -7.64 2.62 7.33
C MET A 34 -8.83 2.89 8.27
N LYS A 35 -8.67 3.83 9.22
CA LYS A 35 -9.70 4.20 10.19
C LYS A 35 -10.71 5.21 9.64
N THR A 36 -10.36 5.97 8.61
CA THR A 36 -11.26 6.96 8.00
C THR A 36 -12.40 6.26 7.25
N GLN A 37 -13.64 6.66 7.52
CA GLN A 37 -14.81 6.19 6.77
C GLN A 37 -14.98 7.03 5.49
N TYR A 38 -15.17 6.33 4.37
CA TYR A 38 -15.46 6.93 3.07
C TYR A 38 -16.82 6.48 2.53
N THR A 39 -17.19 6.96 1.35
CA THR A 39 -18.42 6.50 0.69
C THR A 39 -18.33 5.02 0.32
N GLN A 40 -19.46 4.37 0.05
CA GLN A 40 -19.50 2.93 -0.27
C GLN A 40 -18.62 2.55 -1.47
N LEU A 41 -18.52 3.42 -2.48
CA LEU A 41 -17.65 3.19 -3.65
C LEU A 41 -16.16 3.32 -3.28
N GLU A 42 -15.83 4.34 -2.49
CA GLU A 42 -14.46 4.60 -2.04
C GLU A 42 -13.96 3.53 -1.06
N GLU A 43 -14.83 2.96 -0.22
CA GLU A 43 -14.47 1.84 0.67
C GLU A 43 -14.04 0.60 -0.13
N LYS A 44 -14.62 0.34 -1.31
CA LYS A 44 -14.15 -0.74 -2.19
C LYS A 44 -12.71 -0.52 -2.66
N LEU A 45 -12.36 0.72 -2.99
CA LEU A 45 -11.00 1.09 -3.41
C LEU A 45 -10.04 1.09 -2.22
N LYS A 46 -10.49 1.54 -1.04
CA LYS A 46 -9.73 1.46 0.22
C LYS A 46 -9.38 0.02 0.58
N LEU A 47 -10.29 -0.93 0.39
CA LEU A 47 -10.02 -2.35 0.64
C LEU A 47 -8.83 -2.88 -0.16
N ILE A 48 -8.62 -2.40 -1.39
CA ILE A 48 -7.46 -2.78 -2.20
C ILE A 48 -6.17 -2.31 -1.51
N ILE A 49 -6.10 -1.03 -1.13
CA ILE A 49 -4.94 -0.45 -0.41
C ILE A 49 -4.66 -1.18 0.90
N VAL A 50 -5.72 -1.46 1.68
CA VAL A 50 -5.64 -2.21 2.94
C VAL A 50 -5.11 -3.62 2.70
N SER A 51 -5.62 -4.32 1.68
CA SER A 51 -5.20 -5.68 1.35
C SER A 51 -3.74 -5.74 0.91
N THR A 52 -3.28 -4.76 0.12
CA THR A 52 -1.87 -4.62 -0.25
C THR A 52 -0.99 -4.41 0.99
N ASN A 53 -1.39 -3.53 1.90
CA ASN A 53 -0.66 -3.27 3.15
C ASN A 53 -0.55 -4.53 4.03
N ILE A 54 -1.66 -5.26 4.22
CA ILE A 54 -1.67 -6.52 4.98
C ILE A 54 -0.78 -7.56 4.30
N THR A 55 -0.85 -7.68 2.97
CA THR A 55 -0.02 -8.64 2.23
C THR A 55 1.45 -8.31 2.36
N PHE A 56 1.84 -7.04 2.22
CA PHE A 56 3.20 -6.58 2.46
C PHE A 56 3.69 -6.98 3.86
N LEU A 57 2.93 -6.67 4.91
CA LEU A 57 3.31 -6.99 6.29
C LEU A 57 3.30 -8.48 6.61
N GLY A 58 2.48 -9.28 5.92
CA GLY A 58 2.33 -10.71 6.18
C GLY A 58 3.18 -11.63 5.31
N LYS A 59 3.74 -11.13 4.21
CA LYS A 59 4.48 -11.95 3.22
C LYS A 59 5.93 -11.54 3.03
N MET A 60 6.31 -10.31 3.36
CA MET A 60 7.71 -9.89 3.27
C MET A 60 8.52 -10.42 4.44
N ASN A 61 9.70 -10.94 4.13
CA ASN A 61 10.74 -11.26 5.09
C ASN A 61 11.51 -9.98 5.44
N PHE A 62 11.08 -9.30 6.50
CA PHE A 62 11.73 -8.07 6.98
C PHE A 62 13.08 -8.32 7.65
N ALA A 63 13.34 -9.55 8.11
CA ALA A 63 14.63 -9.92 8.69
C ALA A 63 15.71 -10.09 7.62
N GLU A 64 15.33 -10.52 6.42
CA GLU A 64 16.20 -10.66 5.25
C GLU A 64 15.66 -9.87 4.05
N PRO A 65 15.95 -8.55 3.96
CA PRO A 65 15.42 -7.70 2.89
C PRO A 65 15.75 -8.18 1.46
N HIS A 66 16.84 -8.92 1.31
CA HIS A 66 17.31 -9.47 0.02
C HIS A 66 16.77 -10.86 -0.31
N ASP A 67 15.84 -11.41 0.48
CA ASP A 67 15.18 -12.68 0.20
C ASP A 67 14.56 -12.67 -1.23
N PRO A 68 14.90 -13.63 -2.11
CA PRO A 68 14.30 -13.71 -3.44
C PRO A 68 12.76 -13.74 -3.43
N ALA A 69 12.13 -14.30 -2.39
CA ALA A 69 10.68 -14.30 -2.23
C ALA A 69 10.09 -12.90 -1.99
N ASN A 70 10.88 -11.99 -1.40
CA ASN A 70 10.50 -10.58 -1.27
C ASN A 70 10.40 -9.93 -2.64
N LYS A 71 11.29 -10.25 -3.57
CA LYS A 71 11.27 -9.67 -4.92
C LYS A 71 9.98 -10.02 -5.66
N GLU A 72 9.61 -11.30 -5.67
CA GLU A 72 8.37 -11.76 -6.34
C GLU A 72 7.13 -11.10 -5.71
N THR A 73 7.09 -11.05 -4.37
CA THR A 73 5.99 -10.41 -3.63
C THR A 73 5.93 -8.91 -3.93
N ALA A 74 7.07 -8.22 -3.90
CA ALA A 74 7.17 -6.79 -4.16
C ALA A 74 6.70 -6.45 -5.58
N GLU A 75 7.15 -7.17 -6.60
CA GLU A 75 6.76 -6.95 -8.00
C GLU A 75 5.24 -7.06 -8.19
N LYS A 76 4.61 -8.06 -7.57
CA LYS A 76 3.15 -8.23 -7.61
C LYS A 76 2.42 -7.05 -6.94
N LEU A 77 2.84 -6.67 -5.73
CA LEU A 77 2.20 -5.59 -4.99
C LEU A 77 2.37 -4.23 -5.68
N LEU A 78 3.54 -3.97 -6.26
CA LEU A 78 3.80 -2.74 -7.02
C LEU A 78 2.91 -2.64 -8.25
N LYS A 79 2.74 -3.74 -8.99
CA LYS A 79 1.84 -3.78 -10.15
C LYS A 79 0.38 -3.52 -9.77
N ASP A 80 -0.09 -4.09 -8.67
CA ASP A 80 -1.45 -3.83 -8.17
C ASP A 80 -1.63 -2.35 -7.77
N LEU A 81 -0.60 -1.74 -7.19
CA LEU A 81 -0.58 -0.32 -6.82
C LEU A 81 -0.48 0.62 -8.04
N ASP A 82 0.23 0.24 -9.10
CA ASP A 82 0.28 1.00 -10.37
C ASP A 82 -1.10 1.06 -11.02
N ILE A 83 -1.78 -0.09 -11.12
CA ILE A 83 -3.15 -0.16 -11.67
C ILE A 83 -4.11 0.71 -10.87
N LEU A 84 -3.98 0.70 -9.55
CA LEU A 84 -4.81 1.52 -8.68
C LEU A 84 -4.48 3.02 -8.81
N GLU A 85 -3.20 3.40 -8.87
CA GLU A 85 -2.79 4.80 -9.07
C GLU A 85 -3.34 5.35 -10.39
N ASP A 86 -3.24 4.60 -11.47
CA ASP A 86 -3.79 4.98 -12.79
C ASP A 86 -5.31 5.16 -12.74
N ALA A 87 -6.02 4.27 -12.04
CA ALA A 87 -7.47 4.37 -11.86
C ALA A 87 -7.86 5.57 -10.99
N LEU A 88 -7.02 5.95 -10.03
CA LEU A 88 -7.25 7.11 -9.16
C LEU A 88 -6.91 8.43 -9.85
N ILE A 89 -5.96 8.48 -10.80
CA ILE A 89 -5.55 9.71 -11.50
C ILE A 89 -6.57 10.13 -12.55
N LYS A 90 -7.16 9.17 -13.26
CA LYS A 90 -8.28 9.40 -14.19
C LYS A 90 -9.48 10.05 -13.50
#